data_AF-C6A1C7-F1
#
_entry.id   AF-C6A1C7-F1
#
_cell.length_a   1.000
_cell.length_b   1.000
_cell.length_c   1.000
_cell.angle_alpha   90.00
_cell.angle_beta   90.00
_cell.angle_gamma   90.00
#
_symmetry.space_group_name_H-M   'P 1'
#
loop_
_entity.id
_entity.type
_entity.pdbx_description
1 polymer ?
#
loop_
_entity_poly.entity_id
_entity_poly.type
_entity_poly.pdbx_seq_one_letter_code
_entity_poly.pdbx_strand_id
1 'polypeptide(L)'
;MKLAAYLLFLQSLFLLYYSSGAENIERYMLLAFALLNFLLAWGIFRGQKRAVKIAVIYKGLDFFFAILMLMAGSLPQALNAGIDLLVLHDLIGLFGQKEKEESKEEIETSHNV
;
A
#
# COMPACT_ATOMS: atom_id res chain seq x y z
N MET A 1 -5.50 10.33 -7.49
CA MET A 1 -6.34 10.39 -6.27
C MET A 1 -5.50 9.80 -5.12
N LYS A 2 -5.88 9.96 -3.85
CA LYS A 2 -5.14 9.32 -2.72
C LYS A 2 -5.89 8.08 -2.21
N LEU A 3 -6.51 7.32 -3.11
CA LEU A 3 -7.35 6.17 -2.77
C LEU A 3 -6.55 5.11 -2.00
N ALA A 4 -5.30 4.87 -2.42
CA ALA A 4 -4.37 3.98 -1.75
C ALA A 4 -4.20 4.32 -0.25
N ALA A 5 -4.08 5.61 0.09
CA ALA A 5 -3.91 6.03 1.47
C ALA A 5 -5.16 5.76 2.32
N TYR A 6 -6.35 5.99 1.76
CA TYR A 6 -7.60 5.68 2.44
C TYR A 6 -7.81 4.17 2.63
N LEU A 7 -7.50 3.36 1.62
CA LEU A 7 -7.62 1.91 1.69
C LEU A 7 -6.62 1.30 2.69
N LEU A 8 -5.37 1.77 2.69
CA LEU A 8 -4.35 1.37 3.67
C LEU A 8 -4.78 1.73 5.11
N PHE A 9 -5.33 2.95 5.28
CA PHE A 9 -5.84 3.37 6.58
C PHE A 9 -7.03 2.52 7.04
N LEU A 10 -7.98 2.24 6.15
CA LEU A 10 -9.13 1.39 6.44
C LEU A 10 -8.69 -0.05 6.79
N GLN A 11 -7.70 -0.58 6.07
CA GLN A 11 -7.14 -1.90 6.36
C GLN A 11 -6.45 -1.96 7.73
N SER A 12 -5.76 -0.87 8.15
CA SER A 12 -5.24 -0.76 9.51
C SER A 12 -6.34 -0.83 10.57
N LEU A 13 -7.51 -0.22 10.33
CA LEU A 13 -8.63 -0.29 11.28
C LEU A 13 -9.21 -1.70 11.37
N PHE A 14 -9.36 -2.38 10.22
CA PHE A 14 -9.81 -3.77 10.23
C PHE A 14 -8.83 -4.69 10.95
N LEU A 15 -7.52 -4.55 10.71
CA LEU A 15 -6.49 -5.33 11.42
C LEU A 15 -6.52 -5.09 12.93
N LEU A 16 -6.76 -3.83 13.35
CA LEU A 16 -6.90 -3.49 14.76
C LEU A 16 -8.16 -4.12 15.38
N TYR A 17 -9.28 -4.12 14.63
CA TYR A 17 -10.52 -4.78 15.04
C TYR A 17 -10.32 -6.29 15.18
N TYR A 18 -9.74 -6.96 14.17
CA TYR A 18 -9.46 -8.39 14.23
C TYR A 18 -8.48 -8.77 15.34
N SER A 19 -7.50 -7.90 15.63
CA SER A 19 -6.56 -8.11 16.73
C SER A 19 -7.24 -8.19 18.10
N SER A 20 -8.45 -7.65 18.28
CA SER A 20 -9.16 -7.72 19.55
C SER A 20 -9.69 -9.12 19.89
N GLY A 21 -9.93 -9.94 18.88
CA GLY A 21 -10.39 -11.33 19.02
C GLY A 21 -9.28 -12.39 18.87
N ALA A 22 -8.03 -11.97 18.62
CA ALA A 22 -6.90 -12.87 18.42
C ALA A 22 -6.09 -13.05 19.71
N GLU A 23 -5.50 -14.23 19.90
CA GLU A 23 -4.67 -14.55 21.07
C GLU A 23 -3.18 -14.65 20.73
N ASN A 24 -2.34 -14.40 21.75
CA ASN A 24 -0.90 -14.61 21.72
C ASN A 24 -0.20 -13.99 20.49
N ILE A 25 0.46 -14.82 19.68
CA ILE A 25 1.35 -14.42 18.58
C ILE A 25 0.57 -13.75 17.44
N GLU A 26 -0.65 -14.23 17.15
CA GLU A 26 -1.49 -13.69 16.08
C GLU A 26 -1.87 -12.24 16.35
N ARG A 27 -2.17 -11.92 17.61
CA ARG A 27 -2.47 -10.55 18.05
C ARG A 27 -1.32 -9.60 17.78
N TYR A 28 -0.10 -9.96 18.17
CA TYR A 28 1.08 -9.11 17.95
C TYR A 28 1.39 -8.94 16.47
N MET A 29 1.23 -9.99 15.67
CA MET A 29 1.40 -9.94 14.23
C MET A 29 0.40 -8.98 13.58
N LEU A 30 -0.89 -9.12 13.90
CA LEU A 30 -1.96 -8.24 13.39
C LEU A 30 -1.72 -6.77 13.77
N LEU A 31 -1.28 -6.50 15.00
CA LEU A 31 -0.92 -5.14 15.44
C LEU A 31 0.26 -4.56 14.67
N ALA A 32 1.30 -5.36 14.43
CA ALA A 32 2.47 -4.92 13.65
C ALA A 32 2.06 -4.55 12.22
N PHE A 33 1.25 -5.37 11.57
CA PHE A 33 0.72 -5.08 10.23
C PHE A 33 -0.25 -3.90 10.23
N ALA A 34 -1.08 -3.73 11.26
CA ALA A 34 -1.94 -2.57 11.41
C ALA A 34 -1.10 -1.28 11.47
N LEU A 35 -0.09 -1.26 12.34
CA LEU A 35 0.80 -0.12 12.50
C LEU A 35 1.57 0.20 11.21
N LEU A 36 2.05 -0.83 10.50
CA LEU A 36 2.70 -0.67 9.20
C LEU A 36 1.77 -0.04 8.16
N ASN A 37 0.54 -0.54 8.03
CA ASN A 37 -0.45 0.01 7.10
C ASN A 37 -0.80 1.46 7.43
N PHE A 38 -0.94 1.80 8.72
CA PHE A 38 -1.16 3.17 9.17
C PHE A 38 0.02 4.10 8.82
N LEU A 39 1.27 3.66 9.08
CA LEU A 39 2.48 4.44 8.77
C LEU A 39 2.63 4.69 7.27
N LEU A 40 2.34 3.69 6.44
CA LEU A 40 2.36 3.82 4.97
C LEU A 40 1.27 4.78 4.49
N ALA A 41 0.04 4.64 4.99
CA ALA A 41 -1.05 5.57 4.69
C ALA A 41 -0.66 7.01 5.01
N TRP A 42 -0.11 7.24 6.21
CA TRP A 42 0.37 8.55 6.64
C TRP A 42 1.51 9.09 5.76
N GLY A 43 2.48 8.24 5.42
CA GLY A 43 3.59 8.60 4.53
C GLY A 43 3.13 9.00 3.12
N ILE A 44 2.13 8.29 2.58
CA ILE A 44 1.51 8.61 1.28
C ILE A 44 0.71 9.92 1.39
N PHE A 45 -0.01 10.15 2.50
CA PHE A 45 -0.72 11.42 2.74
C PHE A 45 0.23 12.63 2.71
N ARG A 46 1.40 12.49 3.36
CA ARG A 46 2.49 13.48 3.35
C ARG A 46 3.26 13.56 2.03
N GLY A 47 2.93 12.72 1.04
CA GLY A 47 3.54 12.74 -0.29
C GLY A 47 4.97 12.22 -0.34
N GLN A 48 5.42 11.46 0.67
CA GLN A 48 6.78 10.94 0.73
C GLN A 48 7.02 9.86 -0.31
N LYS A 49 7.99 10.06 -1.22
CA LYS A 49 8.33 9.12 -2.29
C LYS A 49 8.77 7.75 -1.77
N ARG A 50 9.55 7.76 -0.67
CA ARG A 50 9.99 6.52 0.00
C ARG A 50 8.80 5.70 0.49
N ALA A 51 7.78 6.33 1.09
CA ALA A 51 6.59 5.64 1.57
C ALA A 51 5.79 5.02 0.42
N VAL A 52 5.64 5.73 -0.71
CA VAL A 52 5.00 5.18 -1.92
C VAL A 52 5.76 3.97 -2.44
N LYS A 53 7.09 4.05 -2.57
CA LYS A 53 7.91 2.93 -3.06
C LYS A 53 7.82 1.70 -2.17
N ILE A 54 7.93 1.89 -0.84
CA ILE A 54 7.79 0.81 0.13
C ILE A 54 6.38 0.21 0.05
N ALA A 55 5.34 1.05 -0.06
CA ALA A 55 3.95 0.60 -0.16
C ALA A 55 3.71 -0.23 -1.44
N VAL A 56 4.30 0.14 -2.57
CA VAL A 56 4.21 -0.65 -3.82
C VAL A 56 4.81 -2.04 -3.63
N ILE A 57 6.00 -2.13 -3.05
CA ILE A 57 6.67 -3.44 -2.83
C ILE A 57 5.86 -4.28 -1.85
N TYR A 58 5.50 -3.70 -0.70
CA TYR A 58 4.71 -4.36 0.33
C TYR A 58 3.37 -4.89 -0.23
N LYS A 59 2.62 -4.04 -0.93
CA LYS A 59 1.34 -4.42 -1.52
C LYS A 59 1.45 -5.36 -2.69
N GLY A 60 2.55 -5.30 -3.45
CA GLY A 60 2.84 -6.29 -4.49
C GLY A 60 3.02 -7.69 -3.92
N LEU A 61 3.71 -7.81 -2.78
CA LEU A 61 3.83 -9.08 -2.07
C LEU A 61 2.49 -9.56 -1.49
N ASP A 62 1.75 -8.70 -0.80
CA ASP A 62 0.42 -9.04 -0.25
C ASP A 62 -0.52 -9.53 -1.36
N PHE A 63 -0.57 -8.81 -2.49
CA PHE A 63 -1.36 -9.18 -3.66
C PHE A 63 -0.97 -10.55 -4.22
N PHE A 64 0.34 -10.81 -4.34
CA PHE A 64 0.85 -12.08 -4.83
C PHE A 64 0.41 -13.25 -3.93
N PHE A 65 0.55 -13.11 -2.61
CA PHE A 65 0.10 -14.13 -1.66
C PHE A 65 -1.42 -14.28 -1.63
N ALA A 66 -2.18 -13.19 -1.76
CA ALA A 66 -3.63 -13.23 -1.86
C ALA A 66 -4.08 -14.05 -3.08
N ILE A 67 -3.42 -13.88 -4.23
CA ILE A 67 -3.68 -14.71 -5.42
C ILE A 67 -3.33 -16.18 -5.16
N LEU A 68 -2.17 -16.48 -4.58
CA LEU A 68 -1.79 -17.87 -4.29
C LEU A 68 -2.80 -18.55 -3.36
N MET A 69 -3.25 -17.83 -2.32
CA MET A 69 -4.26 -18.35 -1.40
C MET A 69 -5.64 -18.47 -2.04
N LEU A 70 -6.00 -17.57 -2.96
CA LEU A 70 -7.22 -17.67 -3.75
C LEU A 70 -7.18 -18.91 -4.65
N MET A 71 -6.05 -19.16 -5.32
CA MET A 71 -5.82 -20.37 -6.10
C MET A 71 -5.85 -21.64 -5.24
N ALA A 72 -5.44 -21.55 -3.97
CA ALA A 72 -5.57 -22.62 -2.98
C ALA A 72 -7.01 -22.81 -2.46
N GLY A 73 -7.99 -22.04 -2.96
CA GLY A 73 -9.41 -22.18 -2.64
C GLY A 73 -9.93 -21.23 -1.55
N SER A 74 -9.11 -20.30 -1.06
CA SER A 74 -9.54 -19.31 -0.06
C SER A 74 -10.31 -18.17 -0.72
N LEU A 75 -11.63 -18.33 -0.86
CA LEU A 75 -12.50 -17.34 -1.49
C LEU A 75 -12.42 -15.92 -0.87
N PRO A 76 -12.29 -15.75 0.47
CA PRO A 76 -12.11 -14.43 1.07
C PRO A 76 -10.89 -13.66 0.54
N GLN A 77 -9.88 -14.37 0.04
CA GLN A 77 -8.67 -13.76 -0.50
C GLN A 77 -8.89 -13.08 -1.86
N ALA A 78 -10.00 -13.35 -2.55
CA ALA A 78 -10.40 -12.57 -3.72
C ALA A 78 -10.65 -11.10 -3.36
N LEU A 79 -11.26 -10.84 -2.19
CA LEU A 79 -11.49 -9.49 -1.71
C LEU A 79 -10.17 -8.78 -1.40
N ASN A 80 -9.26 -9.47 -0.70
CA ASN A 80 -7.93 -8.93 -0.39
C ASN A 80 -7.14 -8.62 -1.67
N ALA A 81 -7.10 -9.56 -2.63
CA ALA A 81 -6.46 -9.34 -3.92
C ALA A 81 -7.07 -8.15 -4.68
N GLY A 82 -8.40 -7.98 -4.63
CA GLY A 82 -9.09 -6.84 -5.23
C GLY A 82 -8.70 -5.50 -4.59
N ILE A 83 -8.66 -5.44 -3.25
CA ILE A 83 -8.21 -4.26 -2.51
C ILE A 83 -6.75 -3.95 -2.85
N ASP A 84 -5.86 -4.95 -2.80
CA ASP A 84 -4.44 -4.75 -3.06
C ASP A 84 -4.19 -4.31 -4.51
N LEU A 85 -4.95 -4.82 -5.48
CA LEU A 85 -4.89 -4.37 -6.87
C LEU A 85 -5.28 -2.89 -7.00
N LEU A 86 -6.35 -2.45 -6.34
CA LEU A 86 -6.76 -1.04 -6.35
C LEU A 86 -5.72 -0.14 -5.69
N VAL A 87 -5.12 -0.58 -4.59
CA VAL A 87 -4.02 0.15 -3.93
C VAL A 87 -2.83 0.25 -4.88
N LEU A 88 -2.40 -0.87 -5.48
CA LEU A 88 -1.28 -0.89 -6.43
C LEU A 88 -1.54 -0.01 -7.65
N HIS A 89 -2.74 -0.07 -8.23
CA HIS A 89 -3.11 0.76 -9.37
C HIS A 89 -2.97 2.25 -9.07
N ASP A 90 -3.48 2.71 -7.91
CA ASP A 90 -3.36 4.11 -7.50
C ASP A 90 -1.92 4.49 -7.15
N LEU A 91 -1.16 3.61 -6.49
CA LEU A 91 0.25 3.86 -6.15
C LEU A 91 1.16 3.93 -7.38
N ILE A 92 0.98 3.04 -8.36
CA ILE A 92 1.75 3.05 -9.63
C ILE A 92 1.43 4.32 -10.42
N GLY A 93 0.16 4.75 -10.44
CA GLY A 93 -0.23 6.02 -11.03
C GLY A 93 0.48 7.21 -10.38
N LEU A 94 0.54 7.24 -9.04
CA LEU A 94 1.26 8.27 -8.28
C LEU A 94 2.79 8.22 -8.48
N PHE A 95 3.34 7.03 -8.67
CA PHE A 95 4.76 6.83 -8.95
C PHE A 95 5.14 7.37 -10.33
N GLY A 96 4.39 7.00 -11.38
CA GLY A 96 4.67 7.40 -12.75
C GLY A 96 4.37 8.86 -13.09
N GLN A 97 3.45 9.53 -12.38
CA GLN A 97 3.19 10.96 -12.56
C GLN A 97 4.35 11.84 -12.05
N LYS A 98 4.96 11.47 -10.92
CA LYS A 98 6.00 12.28 -10.28
C LYS A 98 7.38 12.12 -10.91
N GLU A 99 7.72 10.95 -11.46
CA GLU A 99 8.96 10.80 -12.25
C GLU A 99 8.95 11.69 -13.51
N LYS A 100 7.78 11.85 -14.14
CA LYS A 100 7.63 12.75 -15.30
C LYS A 100 7.82 14.22 -14.93
N GLU A 101 7.36 14.66 -13.76
CA GLU A 101 7.54 16.02 -13.27
C GLU A 101 9.02 16.32 -12.94
N GLU A 102 9.75 15.40 -12.29
CA GLU A 102 11.18 15.59 -12.02
C GLU A 102 12.03 15.62 -13.29
N SER A 103 11.72 14.78 -14.29
CA SER A 103 12.46 14.82 -15.55
C SER A 103 12.27 16.14 -16.31
N LYS A 104 11.11 16.81 -16.14
CA LYS A 104 10.86 18.11 -16.77
C LYS A 104 11.63 19.23 -16.08
N GLU A 105 11.72 19.22 -14.76
CA GLU A 105 12.51 20.22 -14.00
C GLU A 105 14.02 20.07 -14.27
N GLU A 106 14.55 18.85 -14.39
CA GLU A 106 15.95 18.62 -14.80
C GLU A 106 16.23 19.10 -16.24
N ILE A 107 15.29 18.89 -17.17
CA ILE A 107 15.45 19.35 -18.55
C ILE A 107 15.40 20.89 -18.63
N GLU A 108 14.46 21.55 -17.94
CA GLU A 108 14.36 23.02 -17.94
C GLU A 108 15.55 23.70 -17.24
N THR A 109 16.08 23.10 -16.17
CA THR A 109 17.28 23.62 -15.50
C THR A 109 18.56 23.37 -16.31
N SER A 110 18.65 22.28 -17.08
CA SER A 110 19.77 22.04 -18.01
C SER A 110 19.77 22.91 -19.26
N HIS A 111 18.60 23.44 -19.66
CA HIS A 111 18.46 24.25 -20.87
C HIS A 111 18.61 25.76 -20.63
N ASN A 112 18.58 26.19 -19.35
CA ASN A 112 18.78 27.57 -18.93
C ASN A 112 20.20 27.85 -18.37
N VAL A 113 21.15 26.92 -18.55
CA VAL A 113 22.57 27.06 -18.18
C VAL A 113 23.43 27.15 -19.44
#